data_AF-A0A532AF76-F1
#
_entry.id   AF-A0A532AF76-F1
#
_cell.length_a   1.000
_cell.length_b   1.000
_cell.length_c   1.000
_cell.angle_alpha   90.00
_cell.angle_beta   90.00
_cell.angle_gamma   90.00
#
_symmetry.space_group_name_H-M   'P 1'
#
loop_
_entity.id
_entity.type
_entity.pdbx_description
1 polymer ?
#
loop_
_entity_poly.entity_id
_entity_poly.type
_entity_poly.pdbx_seq_one_letter_code
_entity_poly.pdbx_strand_id
1 'polypeptide(L)' 'NPQRDGSTRLYTRRDRARLKLILLGRKVGFSLRDVKQMMDLYDPNGSNTKQLRLALDKSEKQLARLQKQ' A
#
# COMPACT_ATOMS: atom_id res chain seq x y z
N ASN A 1 -1.49 -10.69 10.14
CA ASN A 1 -0.43 -11.71 10.00
C ASN A 1 -1.10 -12.99 9.53
N PRO A 2 -0.69 -13.59 8.41
CA PRO A 2 -1.28 -14.82 7.90
C PRO A 2 -1.04 -15.97 8.90
N GLN A 3 -1.98 -16.91 8.98
CA GLN A 3 -1.76 -18.15 9.73
C GLN A 3 -0.62 -18.93 9.08
N ARG A 4 0.14 -19.66 9.89
CA ARG A 4 1.24 -20.49 9.42
C ARG A 4 0.90 -21.93 9.75
N ASP A 5 0.98 -22.79 8.75
CA ASP A 5 0.93 -24.25 8.91
C ASP A 5 2.32 -24.80 8.58
N GLY A 6 3.09 -25.07 9.63
CA GLY A 6 4.54 -25.33 9.54
C GLY A 6 5.30 -24.18 8.86
N SER A 7 5.96 -24.49 7.73
CA SER A 7 6.69 -23.50 6.91
C SER A 7 5.80 -22.69 5.97
N THR A 8 4.56 -23.14 5.73
CA THR A 8 3.67 -22.57 4.72
C THR A 8 2.83 -21.45 5.30
N ARG A 9 2.77 -20.30 4.61
CA ARG A 9 1.89 -19.18 4.99
C ARG A 9 0.52 -19.36 4.33
N LEU A 10 -0.52 -19.47 5.14
CA LEU A 10 -1.91 -19.53 4.68
C LEU A 10 -2.47 -18.11 4.54
N TYR A 11 -2.64 -17.69 3.29
CA TYR A 11 -3.16 -16.36 2.96
C TYR A 11 -4.66 -16.39 2.75
N THR A 12 -5.38 -15.61 3.56
CA THR A 12 -6.82 -15.38 3.35
C THR A 12 -7.08 -14.53 2.11
N ARG A 13 -8.34 -14.44 1.66
CA ARG A 13 -8.72 -13.51 0.57
C ARG A 13 -8.29 -12.06 0.86
N ARG A 14 -8.42 -11.61 2.12
CA ARG A 14 -8.01 -10.27 2.55
C ARG A 14 -6.49 -10.09 2.48
N ASP A 15 -5.72 -11.11 2.85
CA ASP A 15 -4.26 -11.05 2.75
C ASP A 15 -3.79 -11.00 1.29
N ARG A 16 -4.45 -11.74 0.39
CA ARG A 16 -4.14 -11.68 -1.05
C ARG A 16 -4.45 -10.31 -1.64
N ALA A 17 -5.58 -9.68 -1.26
CA ALA A 17 -5.88 -8.31 -1.67
C ALA A 17 -4.83 -7.32 -1.16
N ARG A 18 -4.43 -7.45 0.11
CA ARG A 18 -3.34 -6.67 0.71
C ARG A 18 -2.02 -6.82 -0.05
N LEU A 19 -1.63 -8.06 -0.37
CA LEU A 19 -0.41 -8.32 -1.13
C LEU A 19 -0.43 -7.69 -2.52
N LYS A 20 -1.57 -7.76 -3.23
CA LYS A 20 -1.74 -7.09 -4.52
C LYS A 20 -1.52 -5.57 -4.42
N LEU A 21 -2.08 -4.93 -3.38
CA LEU A 21 -1.89 -3.49 -3.14
C LEU A 21 -0.42 -3.15 -2.82
N ILE A 22 0.25 -3.97 -2.02
CA ILE A 22 1.69 -3.82 -1.73
C ILE A 22 2.53 -3.91 -3.00
N LEU A 23 2.28 -4.93 -3.83
CA LEU A 23 2.99 -5.10 -5.09
C LEU A 23 2.73 -3.94 -6.06
N LEU A 24 1.49 -3.44 -6.12
CA LEU A 24 1.12 -2.29 -6.94
C LEU A 24 1.90 -1.04 -6.51
N GLY A 25 1.90 -0.71 -5.22
CA GLY A 25 2.65 0.45 -4.71
C GLY A 25 4.15 0.33 -4.95
N ARG A 26 4.72 -0.88 -4.84
CA ARG A 26 6.14 -1.11 -5.16
C ARG A 26 6.46 -0.88 -6.64
N LYS A 27 5.57 -1.25 -7.56
CA LYS A 27 5.74 -0.99 -9.00
C LYS A 27 5.74 0.50 -9.35
N VAL A 28 4.95 1.30 -8.64
CA VAL A 28 4.90 2.77 -8.79
C VAL A 28 6.14 3.45 -8.18
N GLY A 29 6.92 2.71 -7.39
CA GLY A 29 8.12 3.21 -6.73
C GLY A 29 7.89 3.71 -5.31
N PHE A 30 6.73 3.42 -4.71
CA PHE A 30 6.48 3.70 -3.30
C PHE A 30 7.29 2.76 -2.39
N SER A 31 7.59 3.23 -1.18
CA SER A 31 8.24 2.40 -0.16
C SER A 31 7.22 1.48 0.50
N LEU A 32 7.69 0.38 1.12
CA LEU A 32 6.82 -0.51 1.90
C LEU A 32 6.13 0.22 3.07
N ARG A 33 6.77 1.26 3.63
CA ARG A 33 6.19 2.10 4.69
C ARG A 33 5.03 2.95 4.17
N ASP A 34 5.16 3.53 2.98
CA ASP A 34 4.09 4.33 2.38
C ASP A 34 2.86 3.48 2.08
N VAL A 35 3.07 2.28 1.54
CA VAL A 35 1.94 1.37 1.28
C VAL A 35 1.29 0.94 2.58
N LYS A 36 2.07 0.66 3.63
CA LYS A 36 1.52 0.38 4.97
C LYS A 36 0.67 1.55 5.49
N GLN A 37 1.14 2.79 5.38
CA GLN A 37 0.36 3.97 5.77
C GLN A 37 -0.95 4.11 4.98
N MET A 38 -0.93 3.91 3.66
CA MET A 38 -2.15 3.96 2.85
C MET A 38 -3.15 2.86 3.25
N MET A 39 -2.64 1.69 3.63
CA MET A 39 -3.46 0.58 4.09
C MET A 39 -4.00 0.76 5.52
N ASP A 40 -3.24 1.41 6.39
CA ASP A 40 -3.66 1.73 7.76
C ASP A 40 -4.74 2.84 7.75
N LEU A 41 -4.68 3.75 6.77
CA LEU A 41 -5.68 4.82 6.56
C LEU A 41 -6.93 4.36 5.80
N TYR A 42 -6.94 3.13 5.28
CA TYR A 42 -8.08 2.61 4.53
C TYR A 42 -9.20 2.22 5.49
N ASP A 43 -10.28 3.01 5.48
CA ASP A 43 -11.51 2.71 6.20
C ASP A 43 -12.61 2.39 5.19
N PRO A 44 -13.09 1.12 5.13
CA PRO A 44 -14.16 0.73 4.22
C PRO A 44 -15.49 1.46 4.49
N ASN A 45 -15.70 1.94 5.72
CA ASN A 45 -16.97 2.55 6.16
C ASN A 45 -16.86 4.08 6.31
N GLY A 46 -15.68 4.65 6.05
CA GLY A 46 -15.36 6.05 6.29
C GLY A 46 -15.03 6.84 5.03
N SER A 47 -14.71 8.13 5.21
CA SER A 47 -14.20 8.97 4.14
C SER A 47 -12.72 8.66 3.90
N ASN A 48 -12.40 8.00 2.78
CA ASN A 48 -11.02 7.73 2.34
C ASN A 48 -10.26 8.98 1.84
N THR A 49 -10.71 10.19 2.22
CA THR A 49 -10.09 11.46 1.84
C THR A 49 -8.65 11.61 2.34
N LYS A 50 -8.35 11.14 3.56
CA LYS A 50 -6.98 11.13 4.10
C LYS A 50 -6.05 10.22 3.29
N GLN A 51 -6.56 9.06 2.87
CA GLN A 51 -5.83 8.12 2.01
C GLN A 51 -5.50 8.76 0.66
N LEU A 52 -6.49 9.39 0.02
CA LEU A 52 -6.33 10.05 -1.27
C LEU A 52 -5.32 11.20 -1.22
N ARG A 53 -5.39 12.06 -0.19
CA ARG A 53 -4.43 13.15 0.00
C ARG A 53 -3.01 12.63 0.19
N LEU A 54 -2.83 11.57 0.98
CA LEU A 54 -1.52 10.96 1.16
C LEU A 54 -0.99 10.34 -0.14
N ALA A 55 -1.86 9.68 -0.91
CA ALA A 55 -1.48 9.12 -2.21
C ALA A 55 -1.06 10.21 -3.21
N LEU A 56 -1.76 11.34 -3.24
CA LEU A 56 -1.42 12.50 -4.08
C LEU A 56 -0.06 13.09 -3.68
N ASP A 57 0.15 13.44 -2.40
CA ASP A 57 1.42 14.01 -1.92
C ASP A 57 2.62 13.10 -2.24
N LYS A 58 2.45 11.77 -2.08
CA LYS A 58 3.50 10.80 -2.41
C LYS A 58 3.76 10.69 -3.91
N SER A 59 2.71 10.77 -4.72
CA SER A 59 2.82 10.73 -6.18
C SER A 59 3.52 11.98 -6.72
N GLU A 60 3.17 13.16 -6.19
CA GLU A 60 3.81 14.44 -6.53
C GLU A 60 5.29 14.44 -6.16
N LYS A 61 5.64 13.95 -4.95
CA LYS A 61 7.05 13.79 -4.54
C LYS A 61 7.82 12.86 -5.47
N GLN A 62 7.18 11.78 -5.92
CA GLN A 62 7.82 10.84 -6.83
C GLN A 62 7.98 11.42 -8.24
N LEU A 63 6.98 12.16 -8.75
CA LEU A 63 7.07 12.89 -10.01
C LEU A 63 8.20 13.93 -9.97
N ALA A 64 8.28 14.73 -8.90
CA ALA A 64 9.35 15.70 -8.71
C ALA A 64 10.74 15.03 -8.65
N ARG A 65 10.84 13.83 -8.07
CA ARG A 65 12.08 13.04 -8.05
C ARG A 65 12.46 12.55 -9.44
N LEU A 66 11.49 12.08 -10.23
CA LEU A 66 11.70 11.62 -11.60
C LEU A 66 12.02 12.76 -12.56
N GLN A 67 11.44 13.95 -12.36
CA GLN A 67 11.74 15.15 -13.17
C GLN A 67 13.12 15.76 -12.90
N LYS A 68 13.68 15.52 -11.71
CA LYS A 68 15.04 15.98 -11.34
C LYS A 68 16.15 15.03 -11.80
N GLN A 69 15.79 13.93 -12.47
CA GLN A 69 16.71 12.90 -12.95
C GLN A 69 16.83 12.96 -14.47
#